data_AF-A0A4Q6BNZ0-F1
#
_entry.id   AF-A0A4Q6BNZ0-F1
#
_cell.length_a   1.000
_cell.length_b   1.000
_cell.length_c   1.000
_cell.angle_alpha   90.00
_cell.angle_beta   90.00
_cell.angle_gamma   90.00
#
_symmetry.space_group_name_H-M   'P 1'
#
loop_
_entity.id
_entity.type
_entity.pdbx_description
1 polymer ?
#
loop_
_entity_poly.entity_id
_entity_poly.type
_entity_poly.pdbx_seq_one_letter_code
_entity_poly.pdbx_strand_id
1 'polypeptide(L)'
;LLTDAVPAEVPRVAAIVTLTPATPNSHVAILAKTFGIPFVYAREPAMQARLQALVGKEALLRSIPAAVEEGAVGCKVQAFEATNLTPTGRAELLSLKAPRPVTIVPKDGTGPLTSDTAQLRPSDLGRFGGKASNFGSLRRSVAQNSPAALGISFTLWNAFMAQPTAGGGTLQSAILARLAPFQEPVTDVAALEAALVEIRTLIDAASVPTAQQAPLLQALQDFGFVPTQKAKFRSSTNVEDGAELSGAGLYDSYSGCLADDLDTDTAGPSLCDPEEPKEKGALAAIRKAYRSFYNTGAVLERIRYGLDETKVGMALLVNKSFPDAEEAANGVVTFTLPSWGGMSATMVSQVGAESITNPEGSSRPEVAQLLCYDENAANCTVSFSQGSSRLPIGGHVLANPADYQGFAGLFLAAGAQFLADLQLPEGTDTTLDVEYKKTTDGTLFVKQIRLVPRPAVDTTPFYFNVPTPMCVYAQEGGDLLATHRTKASFSLELGNRLFDATEPTRPMVSTVNGTVRADGASQALQGPVSAFPSAAFGTEPLGDGLSE
;
A
#
# COMPACT_ATOMS: atom_id res chain seq x y z
N LEU A 1 -14.21 4.47 6.32
CA LEU A 1 -13.88 4.06 7.69
C LEU A 1 -13.38 5.27 8.46
N LEU A 2 -14.06 5.65 9.54
CA LEU A 2 -13.56 6.62 10.51
C LEU A 2 -13.04 5.83 11.71
N THR A 3 -11.82 6.11 12.15
CA THR A 3 -11.15 5.38 13.23
C THR A 3 -10.32 6.35 14.07
N ASP A 4 -10.14 6.03 15.35
CA ASP A 4 -9.31 6.86 16.24
C ASP A 4 -7.85 6.80 15.82
N ALA A 5 -7.33 5.61 15.53
CA ALA A 5 -5.95 5.37 15.10
C ALA A 5 -5.86 4.64 13.77
N VAL A 6 -4.67 4.64 13.16
CA VAL A 6 -4.37 3.83 11.98
C VAL A 6 -4.62 2.37 12.33
N PRO A 7 -5.54 1.66 11.66
CA PRO A 7 -5.80 0.27 11.97
C PRO A 7 -4.60 -0.57 11.50
N ALA A 8 -4.27 -1.65 12.22
CA ALA A 8 -3.18 -2.54 11.81
C ALA A 8 -3.43 -3.18 10.43
N GLU A 9 -4.70 -3.45 10.15
CA GLU A 9 -5.21 -3.95 8.88
C GLU A 9 -6.55 -3.28 8.57
N VAL A 10 -6.79 -2.99 7.30
CA VAL A 10 -8.04 -2.35 6.86
C VAL A 10 -8.60 -3.15 5.69
N PRO A 11 -9.82 -3.71 5.80
CA PRO A 11 -10.49 -4.20 4.60
C PRO A 11 -10.71 -3.05 3.65
N ARG A 12 -10.83 -3.32 2.35
CA ARG A 12 -11.05 -2.24 1.39
C ARG A 12 -12.31 -1.44 1.73
N VAL A 13 -12.13 -0.14 1.90
CA VAL A 13 -13.20 0.84 2.15
C VAL A 13 -13.10 1.97 1.13
N ALA A 14 -14.17 2.75 0.96
CA ALA A 14 -14.16 3.87 0.01
C ALA A 14 -13.16 4.99 0.38
N ALA A 15 -12.85 5.12 1.68
CA ALA A 15 -11.83 6.01 2.22
C ALA A 15 -11.50 5.62 3.66
N ILE A 16 -10.30 5.97 4.12
CA ILE A 16 -9.84 5.79 5.50
C ILE A 16 -9.60 7.18 6.09
N VAL A 17 -10.19 7.44 7.26
CA VAL A 17 -10.00 8.70 7.99
C VAL A 17 -9.61 8.39 9.42
N THR A 18 -8.49 8.94 9.88
CA THR A 18 -7.97 8.75 11.25
C THR A 18 -8.05 10.05 12.06
N LEU A 19 -8.25 9.93 13.37
CA LEU A 19 -8.18 11.05 14.31
C LEU A 19 -6.79 11.27 14.90
N THR A 20 -5.85 10.35 14.64
CA THR A 20 -4.42 10.50 14.94
C THR A 20 -3.57 10.48 13.66
N PRO A 21 -2.37 11.09 13.68
CA PRO A 21 -1.47 11.08 12.54
C PRO A 21 -1.06 9.66 12.13
N ALA A 22 -1.02 9.42 10.82
CA ALA A 22 -0.46 8.21 10.23
C ALA A 22 0.99 8.44 9.79
N THR A 23 1.73 7.36 9.59
CA THR A 23 3.06 7.39 8.96
C THR A 23 2.90 7.29 7.43
N PRO A 24 3.60 8.11 6.62
CA PRO A 24 3.45 8.09 5.16
C PRO A 24 3.73 6.74 4.49
N ASN A 25 4.58 5.91 5.10
CA ASN A 25 4.97 4.58 4.61
C ASN A 25 4.32 3.43 5.42
N SER A 26 3.21 3.69 6.13
CA SER A 26 2.46 2.59 6.77
C SER A 26 1.89 1.64 5.72
N HIS A 27 1.66 0.38 6.09
CA HIS A 27 0.99 -0.57 5.19
C HIS A 27 -0.37 -0.04 4.73
N VAL A 28 -1.11 0.62 5.63
CA VAL A 28 -2.40 1.24 5.29
C VAL A 28 -2.24 2.36 4.26
N ALA A 29 -1.19 3.19 4.35
CA ALA A 29 -0.93 4.25 3.36
C ALA A 29 -0.58 3.67 1.98
N ILE A 30 0.29 2.65 1.95
CA ILE A 30 0.67 1.96 0.71
C ILE A 30 -0.56 1.28 0.09
N LEU A 31 -1.35 0.55 0.88
CA LEU A 31 -2.58 -0.09 0.43
C LEU A 31 -3.60 0.93 -0.08
N ALA A 32 -3.83 2.04 0.64
CA ALA A 32 -4.74 3.09 0.22
C ALA A 32 -4.33 3.70 -1.13
N LYS A 33 -3.02 3.91 -1.34
CA LYS A 33 -2.46 4.36 -2.62
C LYS A 33 -2.68 3.33 -3.72
N THR A 34 -2.41 2.04 -3.47
CA THR A 34 -2.70 0.95 -4.41
C THR A 34 -4.19 0.88 -4.74
N PHE A 35 -5.06 1.11 -3.76
CA PHE A 35 -6.52 1.07 -3.95
C PHE A 35 -7.09 2.32 -4.62
N GLY A 36 -6.30 3.40 -4.76
CA GLY A 36 -6.79 4.68 -5.26
C GLY A 36 -7.89 5.28 -4.37
N ILE A 37 -7.77 5.10 -3.05
CA ILE A 37 -8.71 5.64 -2.06
C ILE A 37 -8.04 6.70 -1.19
N PRO A 38 -8.79 7.72 -0.71
CA PRO A 38 -8.23 8.68 0.23
C PRO A 38 -7.86 8.03 1.56
N PHE A 39 -6.66 8.35 2.06
CA PHE A 39 -6.24 8.12 3.44
C PHE A 39 -5.93 9.45 4.10
N VAL A 40 -6.74 9.86 5.07
CA VAL A 40 -6.76 11.21 5.61
C VAL A 40 -6.55 11.21 7.12
N TYR A 41 -5.68 12.09 7.60
CA TYR A 41 -5.64 12.49 9.00
C TYR A 41 -6.54 13.71 9.21
N ALA A 42 -7.65 13.54 9.94
CA ALA A 42 -8.59 14.61 10.27
C ALA A 42 -8.10 15.41 11.49
N ARG A 43 -7.21 16.38 11.25
CA ARG A 43 -6.62 17.24 12.30
C ARG A 43 -7.61 18.22 12.92
N GLU A 44 -8.41 18.88 12.09
CA GLU A 44 -9.21 20.05 12.51
C GLU A 44 -10.50 19.64 13.26
N PRO A 45 -10.81 20.23 14.43
CA PRO A 45 -12.00 19.89 15.22
C PRO A 45 -13.31 20.00 14.43
N ALA A 46 -13.43 20.99 13.53
CA ALA A 46 -14.60 21.15 12.68
C ALA A 46 -14.79 19.98 11.69
N MET A 47 -13.69 19.47 11.12
CA MET A 47 -13.71 18.28 10.26
C MET A 47 -14.07 17.04 11.07
N GLN A 48 -13.49 16.87 12.27
CA GLN A 48 -13.81 15.75 13.15
C GLN A 48 -15.29 15.73 13.52
N ALA A 49 -15.85 16.86 13.94
CA ALA A 49 -17.28 16.98 14.25
C ALA A 49 -18.16 16.68 13.03
N ARG A 50 -17.76 17.15 11.83
CA ARG A 50 -18.46 16.84 10.57
C ARG A 50 -18.45 15.35 10.26
N LEU A 51 -17.32 14.68 10.38
CA LEU A 51 -17.18 13.24 10.15
C LEU A 51 -17.99 12.44 11.18
N GLN A 52 -17.98 12.85 12.46
CA GLN A 52 -18.76 12.21 13.51
C GLN A 52 -20.27 12.27 13.22
N ALA A 53 -20.75 13.41 12.71
CA ALA A 53 -22.15 13.58 12.31
C ALA A 53 -22.57 12.70 11.11
N LEU A 54 -21.61 12.14 10.37
CA LEU A 54 -21.83 11.24 9.23
C LEU A 54 -21.75 9.75 9.62
N VAL A 55 -21.41 9.42 10.88
CA VAL A 55 -21.36 8.03 11.34
C VAL A 55 -22.75 7.39 11.23
N GLY A 56 -22.79 6.19 10.64
CA GLY A 56 -24.04 5.46 10.35
C GLY A 56 -24.77 5.92 9.10
N LYS A 57 -24.23 6.89 8.34
CA LYS A 57 -24.81 7.38 7.09
C LYS A 57 -23.95 7.02 5.88
N GLU A 58 -24.57 7.02 4.70
CA GLU A 58 -23.83 6.97 3.44
C GLU A 58 -23.17 8.33 3.20
N ALA A 59 -21.85 8.33 3.05
CA ALA A 59 -21.05 9.55 2.96
C ALA A 59 -20.09 9.53 1.78
N LEU A 60 -19.83 10.72 1.25
CA LEU A 60 -18.85 10.98 0.20
C LEU A 60 -17.69 11.75 0.79
N LEU A 61 -16.47 11.29 0.50
CA LEU A 61 -15.23 11.96 0.88
C LEU A 61 -14.51 12.42 -0.38
N ARG A 62 -14.14 13.71 -0.40
CA ARG A 62 -13.31 14.30 -1.45
C ARG A 62 -12.02 14.81 -0.84
N SER A 63 -10.89 14.33 -1.34
CA SER A 63 -9.56 14.88 -1.07
C SER A 63 -9.07 15.65 -2.29
N ILE A 64 -8.73 16.92 -2.11
CA ILE A 64 -8.23 17.80 -3.15
C ILE A 64 -6.75 18.06 -2.82
N PRO A 65 -5.81 17.80 -3.74
CA PRO A 65 -4.44 18.29 -3.60
C PRO A 65 -4.49 19.81 -3.44
N ALA A 66 -3.95 20.35 -2.34
CA ALA A 66 -3.84 21.80 -2.20
C ALA A 66 -2.48 22.22 -2.80
N ALA A 67 -2.48 23.29 -3.59
CA ALA A 67 -1.24 23.92 -4.01
C ALA A 67 -0.43 24.38 -2.79
N VAL A 68 0.89 24.36 -2.95
CA VAL A 68 1.89 24.59 -1.91
C VAL A 68 1.74 25.99 -1.32
N GLU A 69 1.32 26.09 -0.06
CA GLU A 69 1.74 27.18 0.81
C GLU A 69 2.78 26.59 1.79
N GLU A 70 3.98 27.16 1.82
CA GLU A 70 5.04 26.86 2.81
C GLU A 70 5.57 25.41 2.85
N GLY A 71 5.88 24.81 1.70
CA GLY A 71 6.76 23.61 1.66
C GLY A 71 6.16 22.31 2.20
N ALA A 72 4.89 22.29 2.61
CA ALA A 72 4.15 21.08 2.93
C ALA A 72 3.06 20.83 1.87
N VAL A 73 3.05 19.63 1.29
CA VAL A 73 1.95 19.19 0.43
C VAL A 73 0.72 18.97 1.31
N GLY A 74 -0.16 19.97 1.39
CA GLY A 74 -1.44 19.87 2.07
C GLY A 74 -2.49 19.17 1.19
N CYS A 75 -3.54 18.64 1.82
CA CYS A 75 -4.76 18.28 1.11
C CYS A 75 -5.97 18.95 1.76
N LYS A 76 -6.88 19.47 0.95
CA LYS A 76 -8.19 19.93 1.42
C LYS A 76 -9.14 18.75 1.39
N VAL A 77 -9.71 18.42 2.53
CA VAL A 77 -10.66 17.32 2.66
C VAL A 77 -12.06 17.87 2.85
N GLN A 78 -13.04 17.24 2.21
CA GLN A 78 -14.44 17.57 2.37
C GLN A 78 -15.27 16.29 2.49
N ALA A 79 -16.25 16.31 3.39
CA ALA A 79 -17.13 15.18 3.66
C ALA A 79 -18.61 15.60 3.57
N PHE A 80 -19.38 14.83 2.81
CA PHE A 80 -20.79 15.09 2.52
C PHE A 80 -21.63 13.86 2.83
N GLU A 81 -22.89 14.07 3.22
CA GLU A 81 -23.88 13.01 3.24
C GLU A 81 -24.38 12.78 1.81
N ALA A 82 -24.53 11.53 1.38
CA ALA A 82 -24.90 11.18 0.00
C ALA A 82 -26.41 11.32 -0.28
N THR A 83 -27.07 12.38 0.24
CA THR A 83 -28.54 12.50 0.27
C THR A 83 -29.20 12.59 -1.12
N ASN A 84 -28.47 13.00 -2.15
CA ASN A 84 -29.02 13.27 -3.49
C ASN A 84 -28.47 12.32 -4.59
N LEU A 85 -27.80 11.22 -4.21
CA LEU A 85 -27.20 10.31 -5.18
C LEU A 85 -28.21 9.27 -5.68
N THR A 86 -28.57 9.32 -6.98
CA THR A 86 -29.46 8.34 -7.60
C THR A 86 -28.80 6.94 -7.62
N PRO A 87 -29.57 5.85 -7.72
CA PRO A 87 -29.01 4.51 -7.89
C PRO A 87 -28.02 4.40 -9.07
N THR A 88 -28.33 5.05 -10.19
CA THR A 88 -27.45 5.11 -11.37
C THR A 88 -26.17 5.89 -11.07
N GLY A 89 -26.26 7.11 -10.51
CA GLY A 89 -25.08 7.90 -10.16
C GLY A 89 -24.20 7.22 -9.11
N ARG A 90 -24.80 6.42 -8.21
CA ARG A 90 -24.07 5.58 -7.27
C ARG A 90 -23.30 4.48 -7.99
N ALA A 91 -23.94 3.77 -8.92
CA ALA A 91 -23.29 2.72 -9.71
C ALA A 91 -22.14 3.29 -10.57
N GLU A 92 -22.33 4.46 -11.19
CA GLU A 92 -21.30 5.18 -11.95
C GLU A 92 -20.11 5.57 -11.06
N LEU A 93 -20.37 6.14 -9.89
CA LEU A 93 -19.30 6.52 -8.96
C LEU A 93 -18.51 5.30 -8.46
N LEU A 94 -19.20 4.17 -8.20
CA LEU A 94 -18.55 2.93 -7.77
C LEU A 94 -17.79 2.25 -8.90
N SER A 95 -18.21 2.39 -10.16
CA SER A 95 -17.49 1.81 -11.30
C SER A 95 -16.11 2.47 -11.51
N LEU A 96 -15.96 3.76 -11.18
CA LEU A 96 -14.66 4.45 -11.12
C LEU A 96 -13.70 3.87 -10.07
N LYS A 97 -14.21 3.04 -9.17
CA LYS A 97 -13.42 2.34 -8.14
C LYS A 97 -13.20 0.87 -8.49
N ALA A 98 -13.64 0.38 -9.65
CA ALA A 98 -13.34 -0.97 -10.09
C ALA A 98 -11.82 -1.14 -10.28
N PRO A 99 -11.21 -2.24 -9.78
CA PRO A 99 -9.82 -2.53 -10.05
C PRO A 99 -9.59 -2.73 -11.56
N ARG A 100 -8.41 -2.34 -12.06
CA ARG A 100 -7.99 -2.76 -13.39
C ARG A 100 -7.66 -4.26 -13.38
N PRO A 101 -7.87 -4.98 -14.50
CA PRO A 101 -7.41 -6.36 -14.61
C PRO A 101 -5.90 -6.45 -14.33
N VAL A 102 -5.50 -7.45 -13.53
CA VAL A 102 -4.10 -7.73 -13.22
C VAL A 102 -3.65 -8.91 -14.06
N THR A 103 -2.47 -8.78 -14.67
CA THR A 103 -1.80 -9.93 -15.30
C THR A 103 -0.86 -10.55 -14.28
N ILE A 104 -1.10 -11.81 -13.91
CA ILE A 104 -0.22 -12.55 -13.00
C ILE A 104 0.62 -13.56 -13.77
N VAL A 105 1.84 -13.82 -13.31
CA VAL A 105 2.61 -15.00 -13.71
C VAL A 105 2.13 -16.17 -12.83
N PRO A 106 1.53 -17.24 -13.38
CA PRO A 106 1.07 -18.36 -12.58
C PRO A 106 2.22 -19.02 -11.82
N LYS A 107 1.90 -19.57 -10.64
CA LYS A 107 2.87 -20.37 -9.90
C LYS A 107 3.29 -21.60 -10.72
N ASP A 108 4.59 -21.85 -10.74
CA ASP A 108 5.27 -22.96 -11.38
C ASP A 108 5.99 -23.76 -10.28
N GLY A 109 5.54 -24.99 -10.06
CA GLY A 109 6.15 -25.89 -9.08
C GLY A 109 7.27 -26.76 -9.63
N THR A 110 7.74 -26.49 -10.85
CA THR A 110 8.87 -27.22 -11.45
C THR A 110 10.22 -26.64 -11.01
N GLY A 111 11.25 -27.48 -11.00
CA GLY A 111 12.60 -27.08 -10.62
C GLY A 111 12.98 -27.49 -9.19
N PRO A 112 14.05 -26.88 -8.64
CA PRO A 112 14.57 -27.26 -7.33
C PRO A 112 13.65 -26.78 -6.19
N LEU A 113 13.71 -27.49 -5.05
CA LEU A 113 13.00 -27.12 -3.83
C LEU A 113 13.47 -25.77 -3.28
N THR A 114 14.76 -25.49 -3.40
CA THR A 114 15.41 -24.28 -2.90
C THR A 114 16.40 -23.71 -3.92
N SER A 115 16.72 -22.43 -3.80
CA SER A 115 17.78 -21.77 -4.57
C SER A 115 18.37 -20.61 -3.78
N ASP A 116 19.68 -20.36 -3.95
CA ASP A 116 20.31 -19.14 -3.44
C ASP A 116 19.70 -17.93 -4.16
N THR A 117 19.16 -16.99 -3.38
CA THR A 117 18.58 -15.76 -3.93
C THR A 117 19.55 -14.96 -4.79
N ALA A 118 20.86 -15.07 -4.60
CA ALA A 118 21.86 -14.44 -5.48
C ALA A 118 21.74 -14.87 -6.94
N GLN A 119 21.19 -16.06 -7.20
CA GLN A 119 20.95 -16.62 -8.54
C GLN A 119 19.59 -16.23 -9.11
N LEU A 120 18.67 -15.74 -8.27
CA LEU A 120 17.30 -15.43 -8.68
C LEU A 120 17.20 -14.04 -9.32
N ARG A 121 16.26 -13.90 -10.24
CA ARG A 121 15.91 -12.67 -10.93
C ARG A 121 14.40 -12.44 -10.83
N PRO A 122 13.89 -11.21 -11.07
CA PRO A 122 12.44 -10.95 -11.12
C PRO A 122 11.67 -11.90 -12.06
N SER A 123 12.31 -12.42 -13.13
CA SER A 123 11.74 -13.43 -14.02
C SER A 123 11.42 -14.77 -13.35
N ASP A 124 12.01 -15.07 -12.20
CA ASP A 124 11.76 -16.28 -11.41
C ASP A 124 10.52 -16.16 -10.50
N LEU A 125 9.76 -15.06 -10.62
CA LEU A 125 8.55 -14.79 -9.82
C LEU A 125 7.55 -15.94 -9.84
N GLY A 126 7.39 -16.61 -10.99
CA GLY A 126 6.53 -17.79 -11.11
C GLY A 126 6.99 -18.98 -10.26
N ARG A 127 8.26 -19.08 -9.87
CA ARG A 127 8.82 -20.22 -9.11
C ARG A 127 9.07 -19.91 -7.64
N PHE A 128 9.47 -18.69 -7.32
CA PHE A 128 9.90 -18.29 -5.97
C PHE A 128 9.10 -17.12 -5.38
N GLY A 129 8.14 -16.55 -6.13
CA GLY A 129 7.37 -15.38 -5.70
C GLY A 129 8.17 -14.07 -5.72
N GLY A 130 7.49 -12.95 -5.49
CA GLY A 130 8.01 -11.59 -5.66
C GLY A 130 9.22 -11.30 -4.78
N LYS A 131 9.09 -11.46 -3.45
CA LYS A 131 10.17 -11.11 -2.52
C LYS A 131 11.46 -11.88 -2.78
N ALA A 132 11.39 -13.20 -2.89
CA ALA A 132 12.59 -14.03 -3.10
C ALA A 132 13.26 -13.74 -4.46
N SER A 133 12.46 -13.56 -5.51
CA SER A 133 12.96 -13.27 -6.86
C SER A 133 13.61 -11.88 -6.96
N ASN A 134 12.99 -10.88 -6.34
CA ASN A 134 13.50 -9.51 -6.32
C ASN A 134 14.74 -9.36 -5.43
N PHE A 135 14.86 -10.18 -4.39
CA PHE A 135 15.98 -10.17 -3.44
C PHE A 135 17.34 -10.41 -4.13
N GLY A 136 17.37 -11.14 -5.24
CA GLY A 136 18.60 -11.35 -6.01
C GLY A 136 19.24 -10.06 -6.52
N SER A 137 18.44 -9.02 -6.78
CA SER A 137 18.93 -7.70 -7.19
C SER A 137 19.74 -7.04 -6.07
N LEU A 138 19.31 -7.20 -4.81
CA LEU A 138 20.05 -6.74 -3.63
C LEU A 138 21.35 -7.53 -3.45
N ARG A 139 21.29 -8.86 -3.63
CA ARG A 139 22.47 -9.72 -3.53
C ARG A 139 23.52 -9.41 -4.58
N ARG A 140 23.15 -8.92 -5.76
CA ARG A 140 24.09 -8.54 -6.83
C ARG A 140 24.67 -7.13 -6.67
N SER A 141 23.91 -6.19 -6.13
CA SER A 141 24.31 -4.77 -6.04
C SER A 141 24.90 -4.37 -4.70
N VAL A 142 24.36 -4.89 -3.60
CA VAL A 142 24.67 -4.47 -2.22
C VAL A 142 24.91 -5.69 -1.32
N ALA A 143 25.67 -6.66 -1.83
CA ALA A 143 25.87 -7.96 -1.18
C ALA A 143 26.40 -7.90 0.27
N GLN A 144 27.20 -6.88 0.60
CA GLN A 144 27.72 -6.69 1.96
C GLN A 144 26.68 -6.07 2.91
N ASN A 145 25.69 -5.38 2.35
CA ASN A 145 24.62 -4.67 3.05
C ASN A 145 23.25 -5.33 2.82
N SER A 146 23.21 -6.59 2.39
CA SER A 146 21.99 -7.38 2.26
C SER A 146 22.27 -8.78 2.79
N PRO A 147 21.47 -9.32 3.71
CA PRO A 147 21.76 -10.64 4.27
C PRO A 147 21.74 -11.71 3.17
N ALA A 148 22.56 -12.75 3.31
CA ALA A 148 22.39 -13.95 2.49
C ALA A 148 21.00 -14.56 2.74
N ALA A 149 20.38 -15.08 1.69
CA ALA A 149 19.03 -15.59 1.76
C ALA A 149 18.79 -16.73 0.78
N LEU A 150 17.91 -17.66 1.17
CA LEU A 150 17.52 -18.83 0.40
C LEU A 150 16.04 -18.69 0.00
N GLY A 151 15.73 -18.90 -1.27
CA GLY A 151 14.37 -19.04 -1.75
C GLY A 151 13.89 -20.49 -1.60
N ILE A 152 12.68 -20.70 -1.10
CA ILE A 152 11.96 -21.98 -1.13
C ILE A 152 10.85 -21.85 -2.18
N SER A 153 10.83 -22.76 -3.16
CA SER A 153 9.98 -22.64 -4.35
C SER A 153 8.53 -23.08 -4.13
N PHE A 154 7.66 -22.80 -5.10
CA PHE A 154 6.30 -23.34 -5.14
C PHE A 154 6.25 -24.87 -5.28
N THR A 155 7.37 -25.56 -5.51
CA THR A 155 7.43 -27.02 -5.41
C THR A 155 6.97 -27.48 -4.02
N LEU A 156 7.42 -26.81 -2.95
CA LEU A 156 6.99 -27.13 -1.58
C LEU A 156 5.51 -26.83 -1.36
N TRP A 157 5.05 -25.67 -1.83
CA TRP A 157 3.63 -25.27 -1.74
C TRP A 157 2.71 -26.26 -2.44
N ASN A 158 3.04 -26.64 -3.68
CA ASN A 158 2.23 -27.59 -4.44
C ASN A 158 2.20 -28.95 -3.77
N ALA A 159 3.34 -29.44 -3.24
CA ALA A 159 3.38 -30.68 -2.48
C ALA A 159 2.54 -30.60 -1.20
N PHE A 160 2.58 -29.48 -0.49
CA PHE A 160 1.77 -29.25 0.72
C PHE A 160 0.27 -29.25 0.40
N MET A 161 -0.13 -28.58 -0.69
CA MET A 161 -1.52 -28.47 -1.14
C MET A 161 -2.08 -29.76 -1.76
N ALA A 162 -1.21 -30.64 -2.26
CA ALA A 162 -1.58 -31.94 -2.82
C ALA A 162 -1.86 -33.01 -1.75
N GLN A 163 -1.59 -32.72 -0.47
CA GLN A 163 -1.81 -33.69 0.60
C GLN A 163 -3.28 -34.11 0.69
N PRO A 164 -3.56 -35.41 0.92
CA PRO A 164 -4.92 -35.90 1.04
C PRO A 164 -5.60 -35.34 2.30
N THR A 165 -6.91 -35.15 2.25
CA THR A 165 -7.71 -34.78 3.43
C THR A 165 -8.60 -35.94 3.88
N ALA A 166 -9.02 -35.93 5.15
CA ALA A 166 -9.94 -36.94 5.69
C ALA A 166 -11.28 -37.01 4.95
N GLY A 167 -11.70 -35.91 4.31
CA GLY A 167 -12.94 -35.84 3.51
C GLY A 167 -12.80 -36.34 2.06
N GLY A 168 -11.65 -36.88 1.68
CA GLY A 168 -11.32 -37.20 0.28
C GLY A 168 -10.75 -36.00 -0.48
N GLY A 169 -10.16 -36.26 -1.64
CA GLY A 169 -9.47 -35.23 -2.43
C GLY A 169 -8.20 -34.69 -1.75
N THR A 170 -7.76 -33.51 -2.18
CA THR A 170 -6.56 -32.82 -1.69
C THR A 170 -6.90 -31.62 -0.82
N LEU A 171 -5.94 -31.13 -0.04
CA LEU A 171 -6.06 -29.88 0.73
C LEU A 171 -6.48 -28.72 -0.18
N GLN A 172 -5.89 -28.61 -1.38
CA GLN A 172 -6.29 -27.61 -2.37
C GLN A 172 -7.77 -27.69 -2.72
N SER A 173 -8.28 -28.89 -3.04
CA SER A 173 -9.68 -29.06 -3.43
C SER A 173 -10.65 -28.71 -2.29
N ALA A 174 -10.28 -29.04 -1.04
CA ALA A 174 -11.08 -28.71 0.14
C ALA A 174 -11.12 -27.19 0.43
N ILE A 175 -10.03 -26.47 0.11
CA ILE A 175 -9.95 -25.01 0.20
C ILE A 175 -10.77 -24.35 -0.91
N LEU A 176 -10.60 -24.80 -2.16
CA LEU A 176 -11.34 -24.26 -3.31
C LEU A 176 -12.85 -24.41 -3.13
N ALA A 177 -13.31 -25.56 -2.61
CA ALA A 177 -14.73 -25.77 -2.31
C ALA A 177 -15.29 -24.78 -1.28
N ARG A 178 -14.47 -24.37 -0.30
CA ARG A 178 -14.85 -23.37 0.72
C ARG A 178 -14.85 -21.94 0.18
N LEU A 179 -13.99 -21.64 -0.78
CA LEU A 179 -13.92 -20.31 -1.40
C LEU A 179 -14.93 -20.11 -2.54
N ALA A 180 -15.41 -21.20 -3.17
CA ALA A 180 -16.33 -21.17 -4.30
C ALA A 180 -17.61 -20.31 -4.13
N PRO A 181 -18.21 -20.17 -2.93
CA PRO A 181 -19.40 -19.33 -2.75
C PRO A 181 -19.13 -17.82 -2.84
N PHE A 182 -17.87 -17.37 -2.78
CA PHE A 182 -17.53 -15.96 -2.69
C PHE A 182 -17.06 -15.42 -4.05
N GLN A 183 -17.68 -14.32 -4.49
CA GLN A 183 -17.38 -13.63 -5.74
C GLN A 183 -17.36 -12.12 -5.50
N GLU A 184 -16.73 -11.35 -6.39
CA GLU A 184 -16.73 -9.89 -6.31
C GLU A 184 -18.09 -9.32 -6.80
N PRO A 185 -18.75 -8.41 -6.05
CA PRO A 185 -18.37 -7.92 -4.73
C PRO A 185 -18.70 -8.92 -3.62
N VAL A 186 -17.79 -9.10 -2.67
CA VAL A 186 -18.06 -9.91 -1.47
C VAL A 186 -19.06 -9.18 -0.58
N THR A 187 -20.30 -9.68 -0.53
CA THR A 187 -21.41 -9.06 0.23
C THR A 187 -21.52 -9.56 1.66
N ASP A 188 -21.07 -10.78 1.95
CA ASP A 188 -21.08 -11.39 3.28
C ASP A 188 -19.65 -11.70 3.76
N VAL A 189 -19.00 -10.67 4.31
CA VAL A 189 -17.64 -10.77 4.86
C VAL A 189 -17.60 -11.68 6.09
N ALA A 190 -18.70 -11.79 6.85
CA ALA A 190 -18.76 -12.65 8.02
C ALA A 190 -18.75 -14.14 7.63
N ALA A 191 -19.51 -14.51 6.59
CA ALA A 191 -19.46 -15.86 6.03
C ALA A 191 -18.07 -16.18 5.44
N LEU A 192 -17.42 -15.21 4.77
CA LEU A 192 -16.05 -15.37 4.29
C LEU A 192 -15.09 -15.64 5.45
N GLU A 193 -15.15 -14.83 6.51
CA GLU A 193 -14.29 -15.02 7.68
C GLU A 193 -14.47 -16.41 8.31
N ALA A 194 -15.71 -16.88 8.44
CA ALA A 194 -15.99 -18.23 8.93
C ALA A 194 -15.35 -19.31 8.05
N ALA A 195 -15.48 -19.21 6.72
CA ALA A 195 -14.84 -20.12 5.78
C ALA A 195 -13.30 -20.07 5.87
N LEU A 196 -12.72 -18.88 6.08
CA LEU A 196 -11.28 -18.70 6.25
C LEU A 196 -10.76 -19.25 7.57
N VAL A 197 -11.55 -19.21 8.65
CA VAL A 197 -11.22 -19.93 9.91
C VAL A 197 -11.13 -21.44 9.65
N GLU A 198 -12.08 -22.02 8.91
CA GLU A 198 -12.02 -23.44 8.55
C GLU A 198 -10.80 -23.76 7.67
N ILE A 199 -10.51 -22.95 6.65
CA ILE A 199 -9.33 -23.12 5.78
C ILE A 199 -8.05 -23.07 6.59
N ARG A 200 -7.90 -22.08 7.48
CA ARG A 200 -6.72 -21.96 8.35
C ARG A 200 -6.59 -23.16 9.29
N THR A 201 -7.71 -23.70 9.78
CA THR A 201 -7.74 -24.93 10.59
C THR A 201 -7.25 -26.15 9.81
N LEU A 202 -7.63 -26.29 8.53
CA LEU A 202 -7.13 -27.36 7.66
C LEU A 202 -5.62 -27.26 7.47
N ILE A 203 -5.09 -26.04 7.29
CA ILE A 203 -3.65 -25.80 7.14
C ILE A 203 -2.91 -26.08 8.44
N ASP A 204 -3.46 -25.66 9.59
CA ASP A 204 -2.87 -25.89 10.91
C ASP A 204 -2.78 -27.39 11.25
N ALA A 205 -3.76 -28.19 10.80
CA ALA A 205 -3.78 -29.64 10.94
C ALA A 205 -2.81 -30.37 9.99
N ALA A 206 -2.41 -29.75 8.88
CA ALA A 206 -1.44 -30.33 7.96
C ALA A 206 0.01 -30.14 8.46
N SER A 207 0.89 -31.03 8.03
CA SER A 207 2.35 -30.89 8.23
C SER A 207 3.03 -30.60 6.89
N VAL A 208 4.26 -30.11 6.94
CA VAL A 208 5.12 -30.11 5.75
C VAL A 208 5.27 -31.57 5.27
N PRO A 209 5.09 -31.89 3.97
CA PRO A 209 5.13 -33.27 3.50
C PRO A 209 6.38 -34.00 3.97
N THR A 210 6.24 -35.19 4.56
CA THR A 210 7.34 -35.94 5.18
C THR A 210 8.54 -36.11 4.24
N ALA A 211 8.29 -36.37 2.95
CA ALA A 211 9.33 -36.52 1.93
C ALA A 211 10.17 -35.25 1.70
N GLN A 212 9.67 -34.08 2.09
CA GLN A 212 10.33 -32.78 1.91
C GLN A 212 10.98 -32.24 3.19
N GLN A 213 10.69 -32.81 4.37
CA GLN A 213 11.19 -32.28 5.65
C GLN A 213 12.71 -32.37 5.75
N ALA A 214 13.28 -33.58 5.66
CA ALA A 214 14.74 -33.77 5.76
C ALA A 214 15.52 -33.06 4.63
N PRO A 215 15.12 -33.14 3.33
CA PRO A 215 15.78 -32.37 2.28
C PRO A 215 15.76 -30.86 2.52
N LEU A 216 14.67 -30.33 3.07
CA LEU A 216 14.55 -28.89 3.35
C LEU A 216 15.45 -28.46 4.50
N LEU A 217 15.45 -29.19 5.62
CA LEU A 217 16.33 -28.91 6.76
C LEU A 217 17.80 -29.05 6.39
N GLN A 218 18.14 -30.03 5.54
CA GLN A 218 19.49 -30.18 5.01
C GLN A 218 19.86 -28.99 4.12
N ALA A 219 18.99 -28.58 3.19
CA ALA A 219 19.25 -27.44 2.32
C ALA A 219 19.45 -26.13 3.10
N LEU A 220 18.74 -25.93 4.21
CA LEU A 220 18.95 -24.77 5.08
C LEU A 220 20.31 -24.84 5.78
N GLN A 221 20.71 -25.99 6.30
CA GLN A 221 22.03 -26.17 6.93
C GLN A 221 23.17 -26.00 5.91
N ASP A 222 23.05 -26.60 4.72
CA ASP A 222 24.04 -26.50 3.65
C ASP A 222 24.22 -25.06 3.14
N PHE A 223 23.15 -24.26 3.15
CA PHE A 223 23.22 -22.84 2.84
C PHE A 223 23.95 -22.02 3.91
N GLY A 224 24.06 -22.55 5.13
CA GLY A 224 24.76 -21.91 6.25
C GLY A 224 23.85 -21.35 7.35
N PHE A 225 22.58 -21.77 7.43
CA PHE A 225 21.75 -21.44 8.58
C PHE A 225 22.21 -22.22 9.81
N VAL A 226 22.59 -21.51 10.87
CA VAL A 226 23.05 -22.10 12.14
C VAL A 226 21.84 -22.70 12.87
N PRO A 227 21.85 -24.01 13.23
CA PRO A 227 20.67 -24.66 13.81
C PRO A 227 20.10 -24.00 15.07
N THR A 228 20.98 -23.46 15.92
CA THR A 228 20.65 -22.81 17.19
C THR A 228 20.37 -21.30 17.07
N GLN A 229 20.22 -20.79 15.85
CA GLN A 229 19.80 -19.40 15.60
C GLN A 229 18.48 -19.37 14.84
N LYS A 230 17.64 -18.38 15.15
CA LYS A 230 16.36 -18.19 14.46
C LYS A 230 16.60 -17.77 13.00
N ALA A 231 16.03 -18.51 12.05
CA ALA A 231 15.86 -18.10 10.67
C ALA A 231 14.50 -17.41 10.48
N LYS A 232 14.43 -16.36 9.66
CA LYS A 232 13.19 -15.64 9.35
C LYS A 232 12.64 -16.12 8.01
N PHE A 233 11.46 -16.73 8.04
CA PHE A 233 10.68 -17.19 6.89
C PHE A 233 9.69 -16.10 6.49
N ARG A 234 9.96 -15.44 5.36
CA ARG A 234 9.13 -14.37 4.80
C ARG A 234 8.25 -14.94 3.69
N SER A 235 6.98 -14.58 3.70
CA SER A 235 6.01 -14.87 2.65
C SER A 235 6.47 -14.29 1.31
N SER A 236 6.57 -15.11 0.26
CA SER A 236 6.97 -14.72 -1.09
C SER A 236 5.93 -15.24 -2.10
N THR A 237 4.90 -14.47 -2.43
CA THR A 237 3.81 -14.91 -3.33
C THR A 237 4.05 -14.49 -4.78
N ASN A 238 3.42 -15.15 -5.76
CA ASN A 238 3.45 -14.75 -7.18
C ASN A 238 2.42 -13.65 -7.52
N VAL A 239 1.70 -13.14 -6.52
CA VAL A 239 0.71 -12.06 -6.67
C VAL A 239 1.03 -10.86 -5.77
N GLU A 240 2.29 -10.67 -5.42
CA GLU A 240 2.80 -9.45 -4.78
C GLU A 240 3.88 -8.82 -5.64
N ASP A 241 4.16 -7.55 -5.38
CA ASP A 241 5.23 -6.77 -6.02
C ASP A 241 5.10 -6.65 -7.56
N GLY A 242 3.90 -6.87 -8.10
CA GLY A 242 3.53 -6.56 -9.48
C GLY A 242 3.15 -5.09 -9.67
N ALA A 243 2.99 -4.65 -10.92
CA ALA A 243 2.69 -3.25 -11.22
C ALA A 243 1.29 -2.80 -10.74
N GLU A 244 0.37 -3.74 -10.53
CA GLU A 244 -1.03 -3.47 -10.23
C GLU A 244 -1.50 -3.97 -8.85
N LEU A 245 -0.78 -4.92 -8.23
CA LEU A 245 -1.15 -5.54 -6.96
C LEU A 245 0.01 -5.49 -5.95
N SER A 246 -0.24 -4.84 -4.80
CA SER A 246 0.69 -4.79 -3.68
C SER A 246 0.31 -5.82 -2.61
N GLY A 247 1.27 -6.64 -2.18
CA GLY A 247 1.13 -7.55 -1.05
C GLY A 247 1.42 -6.93 0.31
N ALA A 248 1.61 -5.60 0.38
CA ALA A 248 2.00 -4.91 1.62
C ALA A 248 0.99 -5.16 2.75
N GLY A 249 1.44 -5.75 3.85
CA GLY A 249 0.60 -6.05 5.01
C GLY A 249 -0.45 -7.14 4.80
N LEU A 250 -0.44 -7.88 3.69
CA LEU A 250 -1.41 -8.97 3.44
C LEU A 250 -0.97 -10.31 4.04
N TYR A 251 0.35 -10.49 4.22
CA TYR A 251 0.95 -11.76 4.61
C TYR A 251 1.94 -11.59 5.75
N ASP A 252 2.11 -12.64 6.54
CA ASP A 252 2.94 -12.62 7.73
C ASP A 252 4.32 -13.24 7.48
N SER A 253 5.26 -12.95 8.38
CA SER A 253 6.61 -13.53 8.39
C SER A 253 6.94 -14.08 9.77
N TYR A 254 7.44 -15.30 9.83
CA TYR A 254 7.65 -16.04 11.09
C TYR A 254 9.12 -16.40 11.26
N SER A 255 9.59 -16.43 12.50
CA SER A 255 10.93 -16.95 12.82
C SER A 255 10.81 -18.41 13.24
N GLY A 256 11.75 -19.24 12.80
CA GLY A 256 11.84 -20.66 13.15
C GLY A 256 13.24 -21.07 13.56
N CYS A 257 13.33 -22.01 14.50
CA CYS A 257 14.54 -22.64 14.97
C CYS A 257 14.74 -23.97 14.25
N LEU A 258 15.91 -24.19 13.65
CA LEU A 258 16.18 -25.47 12.97
C LEU A 258 16.47 -26.57 13.99
N ALA A 259 17.13 -26.24 15.09
CA ALA A 259 17.47 -27.21 16.14
C ALA A 259 16.21 -27.89 16.71
N ASP A 260 15.12 -27.15 16.87
CA ASP A 260 13.82 -27.69 17.32
C ASP A 260 13.21 -28.72 16.34
N ASP A 261 13.58 -28.72 15.06
CA ASP A 261 13.12 -29.77 14.12
C ASP A 261 14.17 -30.91 13.96
N LEU A 262 15.35 -30.76 14.55
CA LEU A 262 16.49 -31.68 14.40
C LEU A 262 16.77 -32.52 15.65
N ASP A 263 16.17 -32.17 16.79
CA ASP A 263 16.27 -32.95 18.00
C ASP A 263 15.30 -34.16 17.99
N THR A 264 15.20 -34.83 19.13
CA THR A 264 14.46 -36.09 19.23
C THR A 264 13.07 -35.95 19.83
N ASP A 265 12.62 -34.74 20.16
CA ASP A 265 11.34 -34.56 20.83
C ASP A 265 10.54 -33.37 20.26
N THR A 266 9.56 -32.91 21.03
CA THR A 266 8.68 -31.77 20.67
C THR A 266 8.41 -30.88 21.90
N ALA A 267 9.23 -31.05 22.94
CA ALA A 267 9.06 -30.47 24.25
C ALA A 267 9.95 -29.23 24.37
N GLY A 268 9.31 -28.07 24.59
CA GLY A 268 10.04 -26.85 24.80
C GLY A 268 10.86 -26.82 26.11
N PRO A 269 11.67 -25.76 26.30
CA PRO A 269 11.69 -24.53 25.52
C PRO A 269 12.38 -24.66 24.16
N SER A 270 12.18 -23.66 23.27
CA SER A 270 12.89 -23.61 22.00
C SER A 270 14.41 -23.56 22.22
N LEU A 271 15.17 -24.35 21.46
CA LEU A 271 16.63 -24.40 21.50
C LEU A 271 17.29 -23.11 21.00
N CYS A 272 16.54 -22.28 20.27
CA CYS A 272 16.99 -20.95 19.84
C CYS A 272 16.54 -19.82 20.78
N ASP A 273 15.68 -20.10 21.76
CA ASP A 273 15.14 -19.10 22.70
C ASP A 273 14.60 -19.77 23.98
N PRO A 274 15.40 -19.81 25.05
CA PRO A 274 15.01 -20.43 26.32
C PRO A 274 13.77 -19.80 26.98
N GLU A 275 13.42 -18.55 26.64
CA GLU A 275 12.25 -17.86 27.17
C GLU A 275 10.96 -18.27 26.44
N GLU A 276 11.07 -18.92 25.28
CA GLU A 276 9.91 -19.46 24.57
C GLU A 276 9.65 -20.90 25.04
N PRO A 277 8.55 -21.14 25.79
CA PRO A 277 8.30 -22.42 26.45
C PRO A 277 7.92 -23.56 25.49
N LYS A 278 7.71 -23.28 24.21
CA LYS A 278 7.35 -24.26 23.18
C LYS A 278 8.34 -24.18 22.04
N GLU A 279 8.72 -25.31 21.48
CA GLU A 279 9.45 -25.33 20.23
C GLU A 279 8.78 -24.51 19.12
N LYS A 280 9.63 -23.89 18.30
CA LYS A 280 9.27 -23.11 17.13
C LYS A 280 10.11 -23.56 15.95
N GLY A 281 9.95 -24.82 15.55
CA GLY A 281 10.58 -25.36 14.35
C GLY A 281 10.45 -24.48 13.09
N ALA A 282 11.45 -24.55 12.21
CA ALA A 282 11.38 -24.08 10.83
C ALA A 282 10.15 -24.62 10.10
N LEU A 283 9.80 -25.90 10.27
CA LEU A 283 8.61 -26.51 9.64
C LEU A 283 7.31 -25.85 10.13
N ALA A 284 7.24 -25.49 11.42
CA ALA A 284 6.12 -24.76 11.98
C ALA A 284 6.05 -23.32 11.46
N ALA A 285 7.19 -22.65 11.27
CA ALA A 285 7.25 -21.32 10.66
C ALA A 285 6.76 -21.30 9.21
N ILE A 286 7.13 -22.32 8.41
CA ILE A 286 6.65 -22.52 7.04
C ILE A 286 5.13 -22.68 7.00
N ARG A 287 4.58 -23.57 7.83
CA ARG A 287 3.12 -23.78 7.91
C ARG A 287 2.38 -22.50 8.27
N LYS A 288 2.88 -21.72 9.24
CA LYS A 288 2.30 -20.42 9.60
C LYS A 288 2.36 -19.42 8.44
N ALA A 289 3.45 -19.39 7.69
CA ALA A 289 3.55 -18.55 6.49
C ALA A 289 2.50 -18.97 5.44
N TYR A 290 2.29 -20.27 5.22
CA TYR A 290 1.24 -20.77 4.32
C TYR A 290 -0.17 -20.43 4.82
N ARG A 291 -0.40 -20.51 6.14
CA ARG A 291 -1.66 -20.09 6.77
C ARG A 291 -1.95 -18.62 6.49
N SER A 292 -0.94 -17.75 6.53
CA SER A 292 -1.11 -16.32 6.26
C SER A 292 -1.54 -16.00 4.83
N PHE A 293 -1.33 -16.92 3.86
CA PHE A 293 -1.84 -16.77 2.50
C PHE A 293 -3.37 -16.63 2.45
N TYR A 294 -4.06 -17.14 3.48
CA TYR A 294 -5.50 -17.09 3.66
C TYR A 294 -5.93 -16.11 4.76
N ASN A 295 -5.11 -15.08 5.04
CA ASN A 295 -5.57 -13.93 5.80
C ASN A 295 -6.69 -13.22 5.02
N THR A 296 -7.63 -12.63 5.75
CA THR A 296 -8.88 -12.09 5.21
C THR A 296 -8.63 -11.00 4.19
N GLY A 297 -7.73 -10.05 4.50
CA GLY A 297 -7.32 -9.01 3.55
C GLY A 297 -6.72 -9.59 2.27
N ALA A 298 -5.91 -10.65 2.38
CA ALA A 298 -5.28 -11.29 1.22
C ALA A 298 -6.30 -11.97 0.31
N VAL A 299 -7.29 -12.67 0.86
CA VAL A 299 -8.31 -13.37 0.07
C VAL A 299 -9.29 -12.38 -0.57
N LEU A 300 -9.69 -11.33 0.17
CA LEU A 300 -10.53 -10.26 -0.37
C LEU A 300 -9.89 -9.60 -1.61
N GLU A 301 -8.59 -9.30 -1.56
CA GLU A 301 -7.91 -8.73 -2.73
C GLU A 301 -7.86 -9.71 -3.90
N ARG A 302 -7.62 -11.00 -3.67
CA ARG A 302 -7.63 -12.00 -4.76
C ARG A 302 -9.00 -12.17 -5.40
N ILE A 303 -10.08 -12.19 -4.61
CA ILE A 303 -11.46 -12.23 -5.13
C ILE A 303 -11.75 -10.96 -5.95
N ARG A 304 -11.36 -9.79 -5.43
CA ARG A 304 -11.56 -8.49 -6.09
C ARG A 304 -10.92 -8.43 -7.48
N TYR A 305 -9.72 -8.96 -7.63
CA TYR A 305 -9.04 -9.03 -8.92
C TYR A 305 -9.44 -10.24 -9.76
N GLY A 306 -10.38 -11.07 -9.28
CA GLY A 306 -10.84 -12.27 -9.97
C GLY A 306 -9.71 -13.28 -10.20
N LEU A 307 -8.75 -13.37 -9.27
CA LEU A 307 -7.61 -14.24 -9.43
C LEU A 307 -8.01 -15.71 -9.25
N ASP A 308 -7.45 -16.55 -10.11
CA ASP A 308 -7.63 -18.00 -10.06
C ASP A 308 -6.78 -18.59 -8.92
N GLU A 309 -7.43 -19.04 -7.85
CA GLU A 309 -6.80 -19.65 -6.66
C GLU A 309 -5.90 -20.86 -7.01
N THR A 310 -6.06 -21.50 -8.18
CA THR A 310 -5.20 -22.60 -8.62
C THR A 310 -3.84 -22.13 -9.16
N LYS A 311 -3.77 -20.86 -9.61
CA LYS A 311 -2.59 -20.23 -10.22
C LYS A 311 -1.75 -19.42 -9.25
N VAL A 312 -2.19 -19.28 -8.01
CA VAL A 312 -1.54 -18.46 -6.98
C VAL A 312 -1.10 -19.32 -5.79
N GLY A 313 -0.12 -18.85 -5.03
CA GLY A 313 0.33 -19.56 -3.83
C GLY A 313 1.38 -18.82 -3.04
N MET A 314 2.01 -19.51 -2.10
CA MET A 314 3.08 -18.98 -1.26
C MET A 314 4.38 -19.76 -1.42
N ALA A 315 5.39 -19.13 -2.02
CA ALA A 315 6.80 -19.51 -1.88
C ALA A 315 7.37 -18.75 -0.66
N LEU A 316 8.64 -18.96 -0.32
CA LEU A 316 9.24 -18.33 0.86
C LEU A 316 10.64 -17.77 0.58
N LEU A 317 10.95 -16.66 1.23
CA LEU A 317 12.29 -16.10 1.35
C LEU A 317 12.79 -16.34 2.77
N VAL A 318 13.91 -17.03 2.92
CA VAL A 318 14.52 -17.34 4.22
C VAL A 318 15.81 -16.54 4.38
N ASN A 319 15.93 -15.75 5.43
CA ASN A 319 17.17 -15.06 5.79
C ASN A 319 17.43 -15.11 7.30
N LYS A 320 18.62 -14.70 7.75
CA LYS A 320 18.90 -14.62 9.19
C LYS A 320 17.88 -13.71 9.88
N SER A 321 17.41 -14.10 11.07
CA SER A 321 16.65 -13.19 11.91
C SER A 321 17.60 -12.11 12.45
N PHE A 322 17.08 -10.90 12.63
CA PHE A 322 17.76 -9.84 13.37
C PHE A 322 17.03 -9.76 14.71
N PRO A 323 17.66 -10.17 15.82
CA PRO A 323 17.08 -10.01 17.15
C PRO A 323 16.85 -8.53 17.47
N ASP A 324 15.76 -8.22 18.18
CA ASP A 324 15.38 -6.84 18.51
C ASP A 324 16.50 -6.06 19.21
N ALA A 325 17.27 -6.73 20.07
CA ALA A 325 18.41 -6.15 20.79
C ALA A 325 19.60 -5.76 19.89
N GLU A 326 19.66 -6.30 18.67
CA GLU A 326 20.68 -5.97 17.68
C GLU A 326 20.23 -4.83 16.75
N GLU A 327 18.99 -4.37 16.86
CA GLU A 327 18.45 -3.29 16.03
C GLU A 327 18.73 -1.92 16.67
N ALA A 328 19.50 -1.08 15.99
CA ALA A 328 19.65 0.33 16.37
C ALA A 328 18.52 1.18 15.78
N ALA A 329 18.15 0.89 14.53
CA ALA A 329 17.02 1.49 13.85
C ALA A 329 16.45 0.54 12.80
N ASN A 330 15.15 0.62 12.57
CA ASN A 330 14.52 0.03 11.39
C ASN A 330 13.89 1.12 10.53
N GLY A 331 13.62 0.79 9.27
CA GLY A 331 13.34 1.79 8.24
C GLY A 331 12.55 1.28 7.04
N VAL A 332 11.72 2.15 6.46
CA VAL A 332 11.15 1.99 5.11
C VAL A 332 11.40 3.27 4.32
N VAL A 333 11.91 3.14 3.09
CA VAL A 333 12.11 4.26 2.17
C VAL A 333 11.24 4.05 0.93
N THR A 334 10.52 5.09 0.53
CA THR A 334 9.93 5.19 -0.80
C THR A 334 10.73 6.21 -1.58
N PHE A 335 11.24 5.85 -2.75
CA PHE A 335 12.03 6.74 -3.58
C PHE A 335 11.65 6.64 -5.05
N THR A 336 11.87 7.74 -5.78
CA THR A 336 11.66 7.80 -7.22
C THR A 336 12.98 8.04 -7.90
N LEU A 337 13.25 7.19 -8.89
CA LEU A 337 14.33 7.31 -9.86
C LEU A 337 13.74 7.94 -11.12
N PRO A 338 13.95 9.23 -11.35
CA PRO A 338 13.50 9.87 -12.57
C PRO A 338 14.36 9.39 -13.75
N SER A 339 13.75 9.39 -14.93
CA SER A 339 14.38 9.03 -16.20
C SER A 339 15.62 9.86 -16.55
N TRP A 340 15.70 11.10 -16.06
CA TRP A 340 16.81 12.02 -16.30
C TRP A 340 17.96 11.91 -15.27
N GLY A 341 17.85 11.00 -14.28
CA GLY A 341 18.90 10.71 -13.29
C GLY A 341 18.69 11.35 -11.92
N GLY A 342 19.36 10.81 -10.90
CA GLY A 342 19.23 11.23 -9.50
C GLY A 342 18.17 10.44 -8.72
N MET A 343 17.77 10.97 -7.56
CA MET A 343 16.79 10.32 -6.68
C MET A 343 16.10 11.33 -5.77
N SER A 344 14.78 11.18 -5.60
CA SER A 344 14.03 11.80 -4.50
C SER A 344 13.46 10.70 -3.61
N ALA A 345 13.78 10.73 -2.32
CA ALA A 345 13.41 9.69 -1.37
C ALA A 345 12.76 10.26 -0.11
N THR A 346 11.80 9.51 0.43
CA THR A 346 11.23 9.73 1.77
C THR A 346 11.55 8.52 2.63
N MET A 347 12.49 8.69 3.55
CA MET A 347 12.87 7.71 4.57
C MET A 347 12.01 7.91 5.81
N VAL A 348 11.42 6.82 6.29
CA VAL A 348 10.69 6.77 7.56
C VAL A 348 11.43 5.81 8.48
N SER A 349 11.84 6.27 9.66
CA SER A 349 12.74 5.55 10.57
C SER A 349 12.19 5.46 11.99
N GLN A 350 12.35 4.31 12.65
CA GLN A 350 12.09 4.13 14.09
C GLN A 350 13.34 3.72 14.84
N VAL A 351 13.38 4.08 16.12
CA VAL A 351 14.44 3.67 17.05
C VAL A 351 14.25 2.20 17.43
N GLY A 352 15.31 1.41 17.39
CA GLY A 352 15.28 -0.01 17.77
C GLY A 352 14.47 -0.88 16.80
N ALA A 353 13.79 -1.89 17.34
CA ALA A 353 12.92 -2.82 16.61
C ALA A 353 11.44 -2.39 16.55
N GLU A 354 11.12 -1.16 17.01
CA GLU A 354 9.75 -0.66 17.03
C GLU A 354 9.16 -0.58 15.60
N SER A 355 7.96 -1.12 15.41
CA SER A 355 7.33 -1.19 14.09
C SER A 355 7.11 0.19 13.46
N ILE A 356 7.53 0.38 12.22
CA ILE A 356 7.21 1.57 11.40
C ILE A 356 5.81 1.49 10.81
N THR A 357 5.43 0.29 10.39
CA THR A 357 4.21 0.07 9.61
C THR A 357 2.98 0.11 10.51
N ASN A 358 3.15 -0.32 11.76
CA ASN A 358 2.13 -0.34 12.83
C ASN A 358 2.78 0.07 14.17
N PRO A 359 3.12 1.35 14.38
CA PRO A 359 3.79 1.79 15.61
C PRO A 359 2.90 1.58 16.84
N GLU A 360 3.52 1.25 17.98
CA GLU A 360 2.79 1.06 19.23
C GLU A 360 2.38 2.40 19.85
N GLY A 361 1.10 2.53 20.22
CA GLY A 361 0.58 3.71 20.90
C GLY A 361 0.67 4.99 20.04
N SER A 362 1.30 6.03 20.59
CA SER A 362 1.46 7.34 19.94
C SER A 362 2.85 7.58 19.36
N SER A 363 3.64 6.51 19.19
CA SER A 363 5.01 6.63 18.67
C SER A 363 5.01 7.20 17.25
N ARG A 364 5.77 8.27 17.06
CA ARG A 364 5.95 8.95 15.77
C ARG A 364 7.36 8.65 15.28
N PRO A 365 7.51 8.11 14.05
CA PRO A 365 8.82 7.91 13.44
C PRO A 365 9.44 9.23 13.02
N GLU A 366 10.73 9.22 12.75
CA GLU A 366 11.38 10.30 12.00
C GLU A 366 11.04 10.18 10.51
N VAL A 367 10.89 11.33 9.84
CA VAL A 367 10.74 11.41 8.38
C VAL A 367 11.83 12.31 7.81
N ALA A 368 12.74 11.70 7.06
CA ALA A 368 13.83 12.37 6.36
C ALA A 368 13.58 12.33 4.84
N GLN A 369 13.79 13.45 4.17
CA GLN A 369 13.77 13.56 2.71
C GLN A 369 15.20 13.58 2.19
N LEU A 370 15.51 12.70 1.24
CA LEU A 370 16.75 12.72 0.49
C LEU A 370 16.49 13.28 -0.90
N LEU A 371 17.30 14.25 -1.31
CA LEU A 371 17.30 14.74 -2.69
C LEU A 371 18.72 14.64 -3.25
N CYS A 372 18.88 13.79 -4.26
CA CYS A 372 20.12 13.54 -4.98
C CYS A 372 19.96 14.04 -6.42
N TYR A 373 20.79 14.99 -6.84
CA TYR A 373 20.77 15.55 -8.19
C TYR A 373 21.44 14.65 -9.23
N ASP A 374 22.27 13.72 -8.77
CA ASP A 374 22.98 12.73 -9.58
C ASP A 374 23.01 11.38 -8.83
N GLU A 375 23.73 10.41 -9.38
CA GLU A 375 23.90 9.08 -8.80
C GLU A 375 25.01 9.03 -7.73
N ASN A 376 25.53 10.18 -7.28
CA ASN A 376 26.53 10.25 -6.24
C ASN A 376 25.88 10.54 -4.88
N ALA A 377 25.88 9.52 -4.01
CA ALA A 377 25.30 9.62 -2.67
C ALA A 377 25.89 10.74 -1.81
N ALA A 378 27.14 11.15 -2.05
CA ALA A 378 27.76 12.26 -1.34
C ALA A 378 27.12 13.63 -1.66
N ASN A 379 26.46 13.74 -2.82
CA ASN A 379 25.76 14.94 -3.27
C ASN A 379 24.28 14.95 -2.83
N CYS A 380 23.81 13.91 -2.16
CA CYS A 380 22.46 13.88 -1.62
C CYS A 380 22.32 14.84 -0.44
N THR A 381 21.33 15.71 -0.52
CA THR A 381 20.92 16.57 0.59
C THR A 381 19.90 15.84 1.45
N VAL A 382 19.96 16.07 2.77
CA VAL A 382 19.02 15.51 3.75
C VAL A 382 18.26 16.65 4.40
N SER A 383 16.94 16.57 4.41
CA SER A 383 16.08 17.47 5.18
C SER A 383 15.08 16.66 6.00
N PHE A 384 14.56 17.24 7.09
CA PHE A 384 13.68 16.55 8.02
C PHE A 384 12.33 17.24 8.05
N SER A 385 11.27 16.49 7.73
CA SER A 385 9.89 16.98 7.85
C SER A 385 9.25 16.60 9.18
N GLN A 386 9.81 15.62 9.89
CA GLN A 386 9.34 15.18 11.20
C GLN A 386 10.47 14.51 12.00
N GLY A 387 10.60 14.86 13.29
CA GLY A 387 11.46 14.14 14.25
C GLY A 387 10.73 12.98 14.95
N SER A 388 11.49 12.04 15.52
CA SER A 388 10.93 10.92 16.28
C SER A 388 10.43 11.36 17.66
N SER A 389 9.27 10.82 18.09
CA SER A 389 8.79 11.03 19.47
C SER A 389 9.60 10.25 20.52
N ARG A 390 10.49 9.35 20.09
CA ARG A 390 11.37 8.58 20.97
C ARG A 390 12.68 9.31 21.30
N LEU A 391 12.93 10.46 20.66
CA LEU A 391 14.16 11.22 20.82
C LEU A 391 13.85 12.64 21.31
N PRO A 392 14.79 13.28 22.03
CA PRO A 392 14.71 14.71 22.33
C PRO A 392 14.63 15.54 21.05
N ILE A 393 14.11 16.77 21.18
CA ILE A 393 14.09 17.74 20.07
C ILE A 393 15.52 17.93 19.53
N GLY A 394 15.69 17.82 18.21
CA GLY A 394 16.98 17.89 17.53
C GLY A 394 17.77 16.58 17.47
N GLY A 395 17.29 15.51 18.11
CA GLY A 395 17.84 14.16 17.96
C GLY A 395 17.38 13.49 16.66
N HIS A 396 18.23 12.61 16.12
CA HIS A 396 17.98 11.86 14.89
C HIS A 396 18.02 10.36 15.10
N VAL A 397 17.15 9.62 14.41
CA VAL A 397 17.09 8.15 14.52
C VAL A 397 18.39 7.53 14.02
N LEU A 398 18.92 8.02 12.90
CA LEU A 398 20.29 7.72 12.49
C LEU A 398 21.21 8.79 13.07
N ALA A 399 21.75 8.52 14.26
CA ALA A 399 22.54 9.50 15.02
C ALA A 399 23.80 10.00 14.29
N ASN A 400 24.37 9.21 13.38
CA ASN A 400 25.46 9.63 12.52
C ASN A 400 24.89 10.14 11.18
N PRO A 401 25.05 11.44 10.84
CA PRO A 401 24.51 11.98 9.59
C PRO A 401 25.00 11.27 8.32
N ALA A 402 26.20 10.69 8.35
CA ALA A 402 26.75 9.94 7.21
C ALA A 402 25.95 8.67 6.91
N ASP A 403 25.15 8.15 7.84
CA ASP A 403 24.33 6.96 7.62
C ASP A 403 23.20 7.23 6.61
N TYR A 404 22.65 8.45 6.58
CA TYR A 404 21.63 8.83 5.57
C TYR A 404 22.23 8.79 4.15
N GLN A 405 23.45 9.30 3.99
CA GLN A 405 24.18 9.23 2.71
C GLN A 405 24.59 7.79 2.38
N GLY A 406 25.01 7.02 3.38
CA GLY A 406 25.29 5.60 3.22
C GLY A 406 24.08 4.83 2.68
N PHE A 407 22.90 5.04 3.28
CA PHE A 407 21.66 4.48 2.77
C PHE A 407 21.30 5.01 1.38
N ALA A 408 21.48 6.31 1.10
CA ALA A 408 21.24 6.86 -0.23
C ALA A 408 22.04 6.12 -1.32
N GLY A 409 23.32 5.83 -1.05
CA GLY A 409 24.15 5.04 -1.96
C GLY A 409 23.66 3.61 -2.14
N LEU A 410 23.22 2.96 -1.06
CA LEU A 410 22.62 1.63 -1.13
C LEU A 410 21.32 1.61 -1.94
N PHE A 411 20.47 2.63 -1.80
CA PHE A 411 19.20 2.73 -2.53
C PHE A 411 19.40 2.99 -4.02
N LEU A 412 20.33 3.88 -4.37
CA LEU A 412 20.72 4.13 -5.77
C LEU A 412 21.25 2.84 -6.43
N ALA A 413 22.18 2.14 -5.78
CA ALA A 413 22.76 0.91 -6.31
C ALA A 413 21.73 -0.22 -6.43
N ALA A 414 20.91 -0.43 -5.41
CA ALA A 414 19.86 -1.44 -5.40
C ALA A 414 18.78 -1.13 -6.45
N GLY A 415 18.36 0.13 -6.55
CA GLY A 415 17.38 0.59 -7.53
C GLY A 415 17.86 0.38 -8.95
N ALA A 416 19.06 0.86 -9.30
CA ALA A 416 19.63 0.70 -10.63
C ALA A 416 19.70 -0.78 -11.05
N GLN A 417 20.20 -1.67 -10.17
CA GLN A 417 20.26 -3.11 -10.44
C GLN A 417 18.88 -3.73 -10.60
N PHE A 418 17.91 -3.33 -9.78
CA PHE A 418 16.54 -3.85 -9.85
C PHE A 418 15.84 -3.44 -11.15
N LEU A 419 16.00 -2.19 -11.60
CA LEU A 419 15.45 -1.73 -12.88
C LEU A 419 16.10 -2.47 -14.07
N ALA A 420 17.41 -2.69 -14.02
CA ALA A 420 18.13 -3.47 -15.02
C ALA A 420 17.62 -4.92 -15.09
N ASP A 421 17.35 -5.53 -13.93
CA ASP A 421 16.83 -6.91 -13.85
C ASP A 421 15.37 -7.03 -14.32
N LEU A 422 14.57 -5.96 -14.17
CA LEU A 422 13.19 -5.88 -14.68
C LEU A 422 13.11 -5.62 -16.19
N GLN A 423 14.18 -5.12 -16.81
CA GLN A 423 14.20 -4.75 -18.23
C GLN A 423 13.09 -3.76 -18.60
N LEU A 424 12.83 -2.78 -17.72
CA LEU A 424 11.83 -1.74 -18.00
C LEU A 424 12.24 -0.86 -19.19
N PRO A 425 11.28 -0.29 -19.94
CA PRO A 425 11.59 0.63 -21.02
C PRO A 425 12.40 1.84 -20.53
N GLU A 426 13.40 2.25 -21.32
CA GLU A 426 14.14 3.48 -21.06
C GLU A 426 13.20 4.68 -20.96
N GLY A 427 13.56 5.67 -20.13
CA GLY A 427 12.75 6.87 -19.94
C GLY A 427 11.58 6.72 -18.96
N THR A 428 11.46 5.60 -18.25
CA THR A 428 10.37 5.38 -17.29
C THR A 428 10.73 5.86 -15.88
N ASP A 429 10.09 6.94 -15.43
CA ASP A 429 10.14 7.33 -14.02
C ASP A 429 9.60 6.20 -13.13
N THR A 430 10.44 5.69 -12.25
CA THR A 430 10.09 4.52 -11.43
C THR A 430 10.10 4.84 -9.95
N THR A 431 9.07 4.39 -9.24
CA THR A 431 8.99 4.52 -7.79
C THR A 431 9.21 3.16 -7.14
N LEU A 432 10.13 3.11 -6.19
CA LEU A 432 10.55 1.92 -5.47
C LEU A 432 10.27 2.08 -3.98
N ASP A 433 10.00 0.95 -3.33
CA ASP A 433 9.86 0.83 -1.89
C ASP A 433 10.87 -0.18 -1.36
N VAL A 434 11.61 0.20 -0.32
CA VAL A 434 12.71 -0.57 0.25
C VAL A 434 12.61 -0.60 1.77
N GLU A 435 12.70 -1.81 2.34
CA GLU A 435 12.92 -1.99 3.78
C GLU A 435 14.41 -1.94 4.08
N TYR A 436 14.80 -1.17 5.10
CA TYR A 436 16.16 -1.07 5.57
C TYR A 436 16.26 -1.18 7.10
N LYS A 437 17.48 -1.37 7.59
CA LYS A 437 17.79 -1.52 9.01
C LYS A 437 19.21 -1.05 9.30
N LYS A 438 19.44 -0.51 10.49
CA LYS A 438 20.76 -0.32 11.06
C LYS A 438 20.91 -1.19 12.30
N THR A 439 21.98 -1.97 12.37
CA THR A 439 22.31 -2.78 13.56
C THR A 439 23.11 -1.98 14.58
N THR A 440 23.14 -2.45 15.83
CA THR A 440 23.87 -1.81 16.95
C THR A 440 25.38 -1.75 16.74
N ASP A 441 25.94 -2.61 15.89
CA ASP A 441 27.33 -2.54 15.43
C ASP A 441 27.60 -1.46 14.37
N GLY A 442 26.55 -0.75 13.92
CA GLY A 442 26.63 0.31 12.91
C GLY A 442 26.39 -0.13 11.47
N THR A 443 26.20 -1.43 11.20
CA THR A 443 26.02 -1.94 9.84
C THR A 443 24.66 -1.50 9.26
N LEU A 444 24.67 -1.03 8.02
CA LEU A 444 23.48 -0.66 7.25
C LEU A 444 23.02 -1.86 6.41
N PHE A 445 21.75 -2.23 6.51
CA PHE A 445 21.15 -3.34 5.76
C PHE A 445 19.97 -2.88 4.91
N VAL A 446 19.88 -3.41 3.70
CA VAL A 446 18.71 -3.40 2.82
C VAL A 446 18.13 -4.81 2.79
N LYS A 447 16.81 -4.95 2.98
CA LYS A 447 16.16 -6.24 3.26
C LYS A 447 15.06 -6.62 2.28
N GLN A 448 14.57 -5.66 1.50
CA GLN A 448 13.54 -5.88 0.50
C GLN A 448 13.57 -4.73 -0.50
N ILE A 449 13.20 -5.01 -1.74
CA ILE A 449 12.99 -4.01 -2.79
C ILE A 449 11.79 -4.43 -3.64
N ARG A 450 10.96 -3.47 -4.02
CA ARG A 450 9.80 -3.69 -4.89
C ARG A 450 9.41 -2.43 -5.65
N LEU A 451 8.69 -2.61 -6.75
CA LEU A 451 7.98 -1.52 -7.42
C LEU A 451 6.82 -1.05 -6.55
N VAL A 452 6.57 0.26 -6.56
CA VAL A 452 5.33 0.83 -6.06
C VAL A 452 4.38 1.02 -7.24
N PRO A 453 3.25 0.28 -7.29
CA PRO A 453 2.19 0.52 -8.26
C PRO A 453 1.83 1.99 -8.37
N ARG A 454 1.87 2.55 -9.58
CA ARG A 454 1.27 3.86 -9.86
C ARG A 454 -0.17 3.60 -10.26
N PRO A 455 -1.17 3.95 -9.44
CA PRO A 455 -2.55 3.85 -9.88
C PRO A 455 -2.69 4.73 -11.12
N ALA A 456 -3.16 4.14 -12.20
CA ALA A 456 -3.44 4.91 -13.38
C ALA A 456 -4.60 5.86 -13.07
N VAL A 457 -4.37 7.15 -13.33
CA VAL A 457 -5.35 8.19 -13.04
C VAL A 457 -6.47 8.04 -14.06
N ASP A 458 -7.62 7.52 -13.62
CA ASP A 458 -8.86 7.76 -14.36
C ASP A 458 -9.20 9.23 -14.15
N THR A 459 -9.01 10.02 -15.21
CA THR A 459 -9.23 11.47 -15.17
C THR A 459 -10.71 11.82 -15.28
N THR A 460 -11.62 10.85 -15.42
CA THR A 460 -13.05 11.09 -15.59
C THR A 460 -13.65 11.65 -14.30
N PRO A 461 -14.04 12.95 -14.26
CA PRO A 461 -14.58 13.53 -13.05
C PRO A 461 -16.04 13.12 -12.84
N PHE A 462 -16.43 12.95 -11.58
CA PHE A 462 -17.83 12.84 -11.17
C PHE A 462 -18.26 14.14 -10.49
N TYR A 463 -19.27 14.82 -11.03
CA TYR A 463 -19.86 15.97 -10.37
C TYR A 463 -20.82 15.53 -9.28
N PHE A 464 -20.53 15.95 -8.05
CA PHE A 464 -21.45 15.82 -6.93
C PHE A 464 -21.97 17.21 -6.56
N ASN A 465 -23.29 17.35 -6.57
CA ASN A 465 -24.00 18.58 -6.26
C ASN A 465 -23.82 18.93 -4.79
N VAL A 466 -23.01 19.96 -4.57
CA VAL A 466 -22.93 20.68 -3.31
C VAL A 466 -23.37 22.10 -3.63
N PRO A 467 -24.51 22.58 -3.09
CA PRO A 467 -24.93 23.96 -3.28
C PRO A 467 -23.77 24.90 -2.96
N THR A 468 -23.29 25.60 -3.97
CA THR A 468 -22.06 26.40 -3.86
C THR A 468 -22.45 27.88 -3.82
N PRO A 469 -22.27 28.55 -2.68
CA PRO A 469 -22.51 29.98 -2.61
C PRO A 469 -21.41 30.72 -3.37
N MET A 470 -21.84 31.60 -4.26
CA MET A 470 -20.99 32.46 -5.08
C MET A 470 -21.46 33.90 -4.87
N CYS A 471 -20.54 34.83 -4.74
CA CYS A 471 -20.86 36.25 -4.72
C CYS A 471 -19.86 37.02 -5.57
N VAL A 472 -20.21 38.24 -5.94
CA VAL A 472 -19.28 39.13 -6.67
C VAL A 472 -18.04 39.37 -5.81
N TYR A 473 -16.90 38.92 -6.31
CA TYR A 473 -15.61 39.10 -5.65
C TYR A 473 -15.03 40.48 -5.99
N ALA A 474 -14.70 41.26 -4.96
CA ALA A 474 -14.13 42.59 -5.10
C ALA A 474 -12.65 42.55 -4.67
N GLN A 475 -11.73 42.75 -5.62
CA GLN A 475 -10.29 42.88 -5.36
C GLN A 475 -9.73 44.21 -5.87
N GLU A 476 -8.52 44.54 -5.40
CA GLU A 476 -7.70 45.63 -5.93
C GLU A 476 -7.43 45.41 -7.43
N GLY A 477 -7.70 46.43 -8.25
CA GLY A 477 -7.62 46.35 -9.72
C GLY A 477 -8.90 45.90 -10.44
N GLY A 478 -9.98 45.58 -9.72
CA GLY A 478 -11.29 45.30 -10.31
C GLY A 478 -11.96 46.55 -10.90
N ASP A 479 -12.80 46.37 -11.93
CA ASP A 479 -13.57 47.48 -12.51
C ASP A 479 -14.54 48.08 -11.46
N LEU A 480 -14.37 49.38 -11.22
CA LEU A 480 -15.12 50.18 -10.24
C LEU A 480 -16.64 50.17 -10.50
N LEU A 481 -17.06 50.06 -11.78
CA LEU A 481 -18.47 49.94 -12.16
C LEU A 481 -19.01 48.53 -11.91
N ALA A 482 -18.22 47.49 -12.22
CA ALA A 482 -18.58 46.10 -11.97
C ALA A 482 -18.71 45.82 -10.47
N THR A 483 -17.89 46.46 -9.63
CA THR A 483 -17.96 46.33 -8.18
C THR A 483 -19.02 47.21 -7.53
N HIS A 484 -19.46 48.33 -8.13
CA HIS A 484 -20.43 49.24 -7.48
C HIS A 484 -21.87 49.14 -7.99
N ARG A 485 -22.10 48.90 -9.29
CA ARG A 485 -23.47 48.92 -9.87
C ARG A 485 -24.20 47.59 -9.80
N THR A 486 -23.47 46.49 -9.92
CA THR A 486 -24.05 45.14 -9.91
C THR A 486 -23.53 44.34 -8.73
N LYS A 487 -24.44 43.89 -7.86
CA LYS A 487 -24.13 42.95 -6.79
C LYS A 487 -24.93 41.69 -7.01
N ALA A 488 -24.26 40.55 -7.08
CA ALA A 488 -24.93 39.28 -7.22
C ALA A 488 -24.46 38.31 -6.14
N SER A 489 -25.41 37.53 -5.64
CA SER A 489 -25.18 36.39 -4.77
C SER A 489 -26.00 35.24 -5.29
N PHE A 490 -25.36 34.10 -5.52
CA PHE A 490 -25.98 32.90 -6.04
C PHE A 490 -25.63 31.71 -5.15
N SER A 491 -26.52 30.74 -5.11
CA SER A 491 -26.26 29.37 -4.74
C SER A 491 -26.44 28.57 -6.03
N LEU A 492 -25.34 28.03 -6.54
CA LEU A 492 -25.33 27.23 -7.75
C LEU A 492 -25.48 25.75 -7.38
N GLU A 493 -26.34 25.04 -8.08
CA GLU A 493 -26.48 23.60 -7.98
C GLU A 493 -26.08 22.94 -9.29
N LEU A 494 -25.41 21.80 -9.17
CA LEU A 494 -24.97 20.96 -10.28
C LEU A 494 -25.87 19.73 -10.41
N GLY A 495 -25.82 19.06 -11.56
CA GLY A 495 -26.34 17.69 -11.68
C GLY A 495 -25.34 16.66 -11.14
N ASN A 496 -25.83 15.64 -10.42
CA ASN A 496 -25.01 14.48 -10.04
C ASN A 496 -24.78 13.59 -11.26
N ARG A 497 -23.56 13.56 -11.81
CA ARG A 497 -23.26 12.76 -13.01
C ARG A 497 -21.76 12.57 -13.25
N LEU A 498 -21.42 11.52 -13.99
CA LEU A 498 -20.12 11.35 -14.61
C LEU A 498 -19.93 12.35 -15.76
N PHE A 499 -18.73 12.91 -15.91
CA PHE A 499 -18.40 13.76 -17.04
C PHE A 499 -17.78 12.94 -18.16
N ASP A 500 -18.58 12.58 -19.16
CA ASP A 500 -18.17 11.76 -20.30
C ASP A 500 -18.12 12.54 -21.63
N ALA A 501 -17.77 11.86 -22.72
CA ALA A 501 -17.64 12.46 -24.05
C ALA A 501 -18.95 13.04 -24.64
N THR A 502 -20.11 12.83 -24.00
CA THR A 502 -21.43 13.34 -24.44
C THR A 502 -21.82 14.66 -23.79
N GLU A 503 -21.04 15.12 -22.80
CA GLU A 503 -21.28 16.32 -22.01
C GLU A 503 -21.30 17.68 -22.73
N PRO A 504 -20.68 17.91 -23.91
CA PRO A 504 -20.80 19.19 -24.63
C PRO A 504 -22.25 19.60 -24.96
N THR A 505 -23.22 18.70 -24.75
CA THR A 505 -24.63 18.87 -25.08
C THR A 505 -25.53 19.28 -23.92
N ARG A 506 -25.01 19.48 -22.69
CA ARG A 506 -25.82 19.86 -21.52
C ARG A 506 -25.13 20.89 -20.61
N PRO A 507 -25.88 21.81 -19.96
CA PRO A 507 -25.30 22.74 -19.00
C PRO A 507 -24.79 21.99 -17.75
N MET A 508 -23.69 22.46 -17.18
CA MET A 508 -23.13 21.94 -15.92
C MET A 508 -23.97 22.37 -14.71
N VAL A 509 -24.38 23.64 -14.69
CA VAL A 509 -25.26 24.20 -13.66
C VAL A 509 -26.70 23.84 -13.99
N SER A 510 -27.37 23.13 -13.09
CA SER A 510 -28.76 22.71 -13.25
C SER A 510 -29.71 23.78 -12.73
N THR A 511 -29.47 24.27 -11.52
CA THR A 511 -30.34 25.22 -10.81
C THR A 511 -29.52 26.39 -10.26
N VAL A 512 -30.10 27.58 -10.31
CA VAL A 512 -29.54 28.78 -9.68
C VAL A 512 -30.56 29.32 -8.71
N ASN A 513 -30.12 29.64 -7.50
CA ASN A 513 -30.91 30.35 -6.50
C ASN A 513 -30.13 31.57 -6.03
N GLY A 514 -30.55 32.78 -6.39
CA GLY A 514 -29.78 33.97 -6.08
C GLY A 514 -30.53 35.27 -6.22
N THR A 515 -29.84 36.35 -5.87
CA THR A 515 -30.31 37.72 -6.03
C THR A 515 -29.28 38.49 -6.81
N VAL A 516 -29.74 39.19 -7.84
CA VAL A 516 -28.95 40.18 -8.58
C VAL A 516 -29.53 41.54 -8.26
N ARG A 517 -28.68 42.47 -7.87
CA ARG A 517 -29.02 43.87 -7.71
C ARG A 517 -28.27 44.66 -8.78
N ALA A 518 -29.01 45.31 -9.67
CA ALA A 518 -28.47 46.15 -10.73
C ALA A 518 -29.26 47.46 -10.78
N ASP A 519 -28.57 48.59 -10.94
CA ASP A 519 -29.18 49.93 -11.08
C ASP A 519 -30.22 50.27 -9.99
N GLY A 520 -29.96 49.82 -8.76
CA GLY A 520 -30.82 50.07 -7.59
C GLY A 520 -31.98 49.10 -7.41
N ALA A 521 -32.32 48.27 -8.41
CA ALA A 521 -33.36 47.25 -8.35
C ALA A 521 -32.79 45.87 -8.00
N SER A 522 -33.54 45.08 -7.22
CA SER A 522 -33.19 43.69 -6.88
C SER A 522 -34.12 42.73 -7.61
N GLN A 523 -33.54 41.70 -8.23
CA GLN A 523 -34.24 40.63 -8.91
C GLN A 523 -33.80 39.28 -8.34
N ALA A 524 -34.77 38.44 -8.00
CA ALA A 524 -34.51 37.04 -7.66
C ALA A 524 -34.36 36.21 -8.94
N LEU A 525 -33.35 35.34 -8.97
CA LEU A 525 -33.16 34.32 -9.99
C LEU A 525 -33.24 32.96 -9.30
N GLN A 526 -34.30 32.21 -9.58
CA GLN A 526 -34.60 30.94 -8.91
C GLN A 526 -35.08 29.92 -9.93
N GLY A 527 -34.53 28.71 -9.87
CA GLY A 527 -34.98 27.57 -10.65
C GLY A 527 -33.98 27.08 -11.71
N PRO A 528 -34.41 26.18 -12.60
CA PRO A 528 -33.55 25.58 -13.61
C PRO A 528 -32.98 26.63 -14.57
N VAL A 529 -31.70 26.54 -14.90
CA VAL A 529 -31.03 27.48 -15.83
C VAL A 529 -31.75 27.51 -17.19
N SER A 530 -32.23 26.36 -17.66
CA SER A 530 -32.98 26.24 -18.92
C SER A 530 -34.30 27.01 -18.95
N ALA A 531 -34.84 27.41 -17.80
CA ALA A 531 -36.06 28.21 -17.71
C ALA A 531 -35.80 29.72 -17.78
N PHE A 532 -34.53 30.16 -17.73
CA PHE A 532 -34.21 31.58 -17.76
C PHE A 532 -34.24 32.15 -19.19
N PRO A 533 -34.75 33.39 -19.38
CA PRO A 533 -34.74 34.05 -20.68
C PRO A 533 -33.32 34.17 -21.24
N SER A 534 -33.13 33.76 -22.49
CA SER A 534 -31.82 33.81 -23.18
C SER A 534 -30.72 32.95 -22.56
N ALA A 535 -31.07 31.94 -21.75
CA ALA A 535 -30.09 30.99 -21.25
C ALA A 535 -29.44 30.23 -22.41
N ALA A 536 -28.11 30.29 -22.49
CA ALA A 536 -27.30 29.54 -23.43
C ALA A 536 -26.15 28.88 -22.67
N PHE A 537 -25.72 27.73 -23.15
CA PHE A 537 -24.50 27.07 -22.71
C PHE A 537 -23.77 26.56 -23.95
N GLY A 538 -22.46 26.40 -23.83
CA GLY A 538 -21.62 25.87 -24.90
C GLY A 538 -20.26 25.50 -24.35
N THR A 539 -19.47 24.83 -25.18
CA THR A 539 -18.06 24.57 -24.93
C THR A 539 -17.24 25.57 -25.73
N GLU A 540 -16.43 26.38 -25.07
CA GLU A 540 -15.39 27.14 -25.78
C GLU A 540 -14.19 26.23 -26.03
N PRO A 541 -13.65 26.17 -27.26
CA PRO A 541 -12.32 25.61 -27.44
C PRO A 541 -11.33 26.45 -26.63
N LEU A 542 -10.56 25.80 -25.74
CA LEU A 542 -9.42 26.46 -25.11
C LEU A 542 -8.51 26.94 -26.25
N GLY A 543 -8.40 28.25 -26.43
CA GLY A 543 -7.47 28.82 -27.39
C GLY A 543 -6.03 28.39 -27.06
N ASP A 544 -5.16 28.35 -28.06
CA ASP A 544 -3.75 27.87 -28.03
C ASP A 544 -2.81 28.63 -27.04
N GLY A 545 -3.30 29.25 -25.98
CA GLY A 545 -2.56 30.16 -25.11
C GLY A 545 -2.40 29.73 -23.64
N LEU A 546 -2.87 28.56 -23.22
CA LEU A 546 -2.65 28.05 -21.86
C LEU A 546 -2.14 26.60 -21.90
N SER A 547 -0.98 26.42 -22.52
CA SER A 547 -0.07 25.33 -22.21
C SER A 547 1.03 25.86 -21.30
N GLU A 548 0.87 25.69 -19.98
CA GLU A 548 1.97 25.56 -19.01
C GLU A 548 1.49 24.82 -17.76
#